data_AF-A0A5E4IHV8-F1
#
_entry.id   AF-A0A5E4IHV8-F1
#
_cell.length_a   1.000
_cell.length_b   1.000
_cell.length_c   1.000
_cell.angle_alpha   90.00
_cell.angle_beta   90.00
_cell.angle_gamma   90.00
#
_symmetry.space_group_name_H-M   'P 1'
#
loop_
_entity.id
_entity.type
_entity.pdbx_description
1 polymer ?
#
loop_
_entity_poly.entity_id
_entity_poly.type
_entity_poly.pdbx_seq_one_letter_code
_entity_poly.pdbx_strand_id
1 'polypeptide(L)'
;MHTTDASKKRRSLRLEAMKLEKEVKALAKVGQMEPAARTRQDEADRLKAEAEALKDKARLEDLHLWQMNRTKRTTAKDTRTYTYWMASWREGNSVRNVHLGSVKNIDAETARQKARKIKAESLGLTGSSAGAEPG
;
A
#
# COMPACT_ATOMS: atom_id res chain seq x y z
N MET A 1 -0.90 -9.00 8.59
CA MET A 1 -0.14 -8.30 7.53
C MET A 1 -0.25 -9.13 6.27
N HIS A 2 -0.83 -8.59 5.18
CA HIS A 2 -0.74 -9.28 3.90
C HIS A 2 0.61 -8.94 3.25
N THR A 3 1.33 -9.93 2.76
CA THR A 3 2.59 -9.70 2.05
C THR A 3 2.28 -9.21 0.64
N THR A 4 2.27 -7.89 0.44
CA THR A 4 2.10 -7.28 -0.89
C THR A 4 3.41 -7.26 -1.66
N ASP A 5 3.33 -7.24 -3.00
CA ASP A 5 4.50 -7.13 -3.87
C ASP A 5 5.32 -5.87 -3.57
N ALA A 6 4.65 -4.73 -3.40
CA ALA A 6 5.27 -3.48 -2.96
C ALA A 6 5.98 -3.61 -1.60
N SER A 7 5.43 -4.38 -0.64
CA SER A 7 6.09 -4.64 0.65
C SER A 7 7.36 -5.47 0.50
N LYS A 8 7.40 -6.44 -0.44
CA LYS A 8 8.60 -7.22 -0.77
C LYS A 8 9.66 -6.32 -1.42
N LYS A 9 9.26 -5.55 -2.44
CA LYS A 9 10.16 -4.63 -3.15
C LYS A 9 10.76 -3.58 -2.21
N ARG A 10 9.96 -3.00 -1.30
CA ARG A 10 10.44 -2.10 -0.26
C ARG A 10 11.49 -2.74 0.66
N ARG A 11 11.28 -3.99 1.09
CA ARG A 11 12.26 -4.71 1.91
C ARG A 11 13.57 -4.91 1.16
N SER A 12 13.49 -5.26 -0.13
CA SER A 12 14.68 -5.41 -0.98
C SER A 12 15.47 -4.11 -1.08
N LEU A 13 14.81 -3.00 -1.42
CA LEU A 13 15.47 -1.69 -1.54
C LEU A 13 16.11 -1.22 -0.23
N ARG A 14 15.46 -1.44 0.92
CA ARG A 14 16.06 -1.13 2.23
C ARG A 14 17.28 -1.97 2.52
N LEU A 15 17.28 -3.24 2.11
CA LEU A 15 18.40 -4.14 2.32
C LEU A 15 19.60 -3.75 1.44
N GLU A 16 19.34 -3.28 0.22
CA GLU A 16 20.36 -2.73 -0.67
C GLU A 16 20.92 -1.39 -0.17
N ALA A 17 20.07 -0.46 0.26
CA ALA A 17 20.51 0.78 0.90
C ALA A 17 21.41 0.51 2.12
N MET A 18 21.05 -0.48 2.95
CA MET A 18 21.86 -0.86 4.12
C MET A 18 23.23 -1.45 3.73
N LYS A 19 23.34 -2.14 2.59
CA LYS A 19 24.64 -2.61 2.07
C LYS A 19 25.49 -1.44 1.63
N LEU A 20 24.91 -0.50 0.87
CA LEU A 20 25.60 0.72 0.42
C LEU A 20 26.08 1.55 1.62
N GLU A 21 25.29 1.70 2.68
CA GLU A 21 25.71 2.40 3.91
C GLU A 21 26.90 1.71 4.61
N LYS A 22 27.00 0.39 4.55
CA LYS A 22 28.18 -0.34 5.05
C LYS A 22 29.41 -0.06 4.19
N GLU A 23 29.23 0.04 2.87
CA GLU A 23 30.31 0.42 1.95
C GLU A 23 30.75 1.87 2.17
N VAL A 24 29.82 2.82 2.37
CA VAL A 24 30.13 4.19 2.76
C VAL A 24 30.99 4.21 4.02
N LYS A 25 30.62 3.45 5.06
CA LYS A 25 31.41 3.35 6.30
C LYS A 25 32.78 2.71 6.10
N ALA A 26 32.93 1.78 5.15
CA ALA A 26 34.22 1.17 4.82
C ALA A 26 35.11 2.15 4.04
N LEU A 27 34.53 2.86 3.07
CA LEU A 27 35.21 3.87 2.25
C LEU A 27 35.61 5.10 3.07
N ALA A 28 34.79 5.52 4.04
CA ALA A 28 35.10 6.63 4.95
C ALA A 28 36.32 6.34 5.86
N LYS A 29 36.63 5.07 6.11
CA LYS A 29 37.87 4.68 6.83
C LYS A 29 39.12 4.78 5.96
N VAL A 30 38.95 4.89 4.65
CA VAL A 30 40.02 5.05 3.67
C VAL A 30 40.00 6.51 3.23
N GLY A 31 40.76 7.37 3.91
CA GLY A 31 40.67 8.84 3.79
C GLY A 31 40.86 9.47 2.40
N GLN A 32 41.16 8.69 1.35
CA GLN A 32 41.21 9.12 -0.05
C GLN A 32 39.96 8.74 -0.88
N MET A 33 38.97 8.07 -0.29
CA MET A 33 37.77 7.58 -1.00
C MET A 33 36.49 8.39 -0.70
N GLU A 34 36.62 9.60 -0.15
CA GLU A 34 35.52 10.57 0.05
C GLU A 34 34.54 10.71 -1.15
N PRO A 35 35.00 10.89 -2.41
CA PRO A 35 34.07 11.00 -3.55
C PRO A 35 33.31 9.71 -3.83
N ALA A 36 33.95 8.54 -3.66
CA ALA A 36 33.30 7.25 -3.82
C ALA A 36 32.30 6.97 -2.69
N ALA A 37 32.62 7.36 -1.45
CA ALA A 37 31.70 7.29 -0.32
C ALA A 37 30.47 8.17 -0.56
N ARG A 38 30.64 9.37 -1.12
CA ARG A 38 29.53 10.27 -1.44
C ARG A 38 28.59 9.71 -2.52
N THR A 39 29.12 9.11 -3.58
CA THR A 39 28.28 8.45 -4.60
C THR A 39 27.47 7.30 -4.00
N ARG A 40 28.08 6.46 -3.16
CA ARG A 40 27.36 5.35 -2.50
C ARG A 40 26.33 5.82 -1.49
N GLN A 41 26.57 6.96 -0.85
CA GLN A 41 25.59 7.59 0.02
C GLN A 41 24.38 8.11 -0.77
N ASP A 42 24.61 8.79 -1.90
CA ASP A 42 23.54 9.28 -2.79
C ASP A 42 22.67 8.12 -3.31
N GLU A 43 23.30 7.01 -3.72
CA GLU A 43 22.57 5.80 -4.12
C GLU A 43 21.76 5.20 -2.96
N ALA A 44 22.31 5.16 -1.74
CA ALA A 44 21.61 4.68 -0.57
C ALA A 44 20.38 5.55 -0.23
N ASP A 45 20.52 6.88 -0.31
CA ASP A 45 19.43 7.82 -0.07
C ASP A 45 18.36 7.75 -1.16
N ARG A 46 18.75 7.57 -2.43
CA ARG A 46 17.82 7.29 -3.53
C ARG A 46 17.01 6.02 -3.28
N LEU A 47 17.67 4.92 -2.91
CA LEU A 47 16.98 3.65 -2.62
C LEU A 47 16.05 3.75 -1.41
N LYS A 48 16.41 4.55 -0.39
CA LYS A 48 15.53 4.86 0.75
C LYS A 48 14.31 5.67 0.31
N ALA A 49 14.49 6.67 -0.54
CA ALA A 49 13.38 7.46 -1.09
C ALA A 49 12.42 6.60 -1.93
N GLU A 50 12.94 5.72 -2.78
CA GLU A 50 12.12 4.76 -3.54
C GLU A 50 11.39 3.78 -2.61
N ALA A 51 12.05 3.31 -1.54
CA ALA A 51 11.41 2.46 -0.53
C ALA A 51 10.30 3.20 0.24
N GLU A 52 10.45 4.50 0.46
CA GLU A 52 9.45 5.34 1.11
C GLU A 52 8.25 5.60 0.20
N ALA A 53 8.46 5.91 -1.08
CA ALA A 53 7.39 6.03 -2.07
C ALA A 53 6.56 4.72 -2.20
N LEU A 54 7.23 3.57 -2.06
CA LEU A 54 6.56 2.27 -2.03
C LEU A 54 5.77 2.02 -0.74
N LYS A 55 5.94 2.81 0.32
CA LYS A 55 5.18 2.66 1.56
C LYS A 55 3.71 3.01 1.37
N ASP A 56 3.40 4.09 0.65
CA ASP A 56 2.03 4.50 0.38
C ASP A 56 1.38 3.58 -0.65
N LYS A 57 2.14 3.13 -1.66
CA LYS A 57 1.68 2.07 -2.56
C LYS A 57 1.39 0.76 -1.83
N ALA A 58 2.30 0.30 -0.97
CA ALA A 58 2.10 -0.91 -0.18
C ALA A 58 0.90 -0.78 0.78
N ARG A 59 0.68 0.41 1.36
CA ARG A 59 -0.52 0.71 2.13
C ARG A 59 -1.76 0.57 1.26
N LEU A 60 -1.83 1.18 0.09
CA LEU A 60 -2.99 1.04 -0.80
C LEU A 60 -3.24 -0.41 -1.23
N GLU A 61 -2.20 -1.19 -1.41
CA GLU A 61 -2.30 -2.60 -1.81
C GLU A 61 -2.63 -3.57 -0.66
N ASP A 62 -2.38 -3.18 0.60
CA ASP A 62 -2.70 -3.95 1.80
C ASP A 62 -4.22 -3.89 2.11
N LEU A 63 -5.04 -4.34 1.16
CA LEU A 63 -6.47 -4.52 1.33
C LEU A 63 -6.82 -5.98 1.10
N HIS A 64 -7.76 -6.48 1.90
CA HIS A 64 -8.29 -7.82 1.79
C HIS A 64 -9.63 -7.74 1.06
N LEU A 65 -9.68 -8.27 -0.16
CA LEU A 65 -10.91 -8.42 -0.93
C LEU A 65 -11.51 -9.79 -0.60
N TRP A 66 -12.77 -9.81 -0.18
CA TRP A 66 -13.49 -11.04 0.15
C TRP A 66 -14.94 -10.96 -0.31
N GLN A 67 -15.58 -12.12 -0.44
CA GLN A 67 -16.97 -12.21 -0.86
C GLN A 67 -17.84 -12.51 0.36
N MET A 68 -18.86 -11.67 0.61
CA MET A 68 -19.86 -11.89 1.64
C MET A 68 -21.10 -12.52 1.01
N ASN A 69 -21.38 -13.77 1.39
CA ASN A 69 -22.64 -14.42 1.08
C ASN A 69 -23.67 -14.02 2.13
N ARG A 70 -24.66 -13.23 1.74
CA ARG A 70 -25.80 -12.89 2.58
C ARG A 70 -27.02 -13.65 2.11
N THR A 71 -27.44 -14.58 2.95
CA THR A 71 -28.66 -15.35 2.76
C THR A 71 -29.81 -14.56 3.37
N LYS A 72 -30.75 -14.11 2.54
CA LYS A 72 -32.00 -13.49 3.01
C LYS A 72 -33.16 -14.45 2.81
N ARG A 73 -33.97 -14.60 3.85
CA ARG A 73 -35.25 -15.30 3.79
C ARG A 73 -36.25 -14.39 3.10
N THR A 74 -36.78 -14.81 1.96
CA THR A 74 -37.77 -14.04 1.19
C THR A 74 -39.18 -14.49 1.56
N THR A 75 -39.39 -15.79 1.74
CA THR A 75 -40.67 -16.40 2.16
C THR A 75 -40.37 -17.58 3.09
N ALA A 76 -41.37 -18.08 3.83
CA ALA A 76 -41.23 -19.24 4.72
C ALA A 76 -40.61 -20.50 4.04
N LYS A 77 -40.66 -20.61 2.71
CA LYS A 77 -40.09 -21.72 1.92
C LYS A 77 -38.98 -21.32 0.94
N ASP A 78 -38.68 -20.02 0.78
CA ASP A 78 -37.69 -19.56 -0.21
C ASP A 78 -36.62 -18.68 0.44
N THR A 79 -35.37 -19.05 0.19
CA THR A 79 -34.20 -18.37 0.72
C THR A 79 -33.29 -17.99 -0.44
N ARG A 80 -33.02 -16.70 -0.58
CA ARG A 80 -32.17 -16.17 -1.66
C ARG A 80 -30.81 -15.78 -1.12
N THR A 81 -29.76 -16.38 -1.70
CA THR A 81 -28.37 -16.05 -1.39
C THR A 81 -27.88 -14.98 -2.34
N TYR A 82 -27.34 -13.90 -1.78
CA TYR A 82 -26.71 -12.82 -2.51
C TYR A 82 -25.23 -12.77 -2.16
N THR A 83 -24.38 -12.68 -3.17
CA THR A 83 -22.93 -12.59 -2.98
C THR A 83 -22.47 -11.17 -3.27
N TYR A 84 -21.79 -10.57 -2.30
CA TYR A 84 -21.30 -9.19 -2.38
C TYR A 84 -19.79 -9.15 -2.28
N TRP A 85 -19.15 -8.29 -3.05
CA TRP A 85 -17.76 -7.92 -2.86
C TRP A 85 -17.62 -6.99 -1.67
N MET A 86 -16.74 -7.37 -0.76
CA MET A 86 -16.33 -6.59 0.40
C MET A 86 -14.83 -6.36 0.33
N ALA A 87 -14.38 -5.18 0.71
CA ALA A 87 -12.98 -4.91 0.96
C ALA A 87 -12.77 -4.51 2.41
N SER A 88 -11.73 -5.04 3.02
CA SER A 88 -11.33 -4.73 4.38
C SER A 88 -9.88 -4.28 4.41
N TRP A 89 -9.58 -3.21 5.12
CA TRP A 89 -8.20 -2.77 5.35
C TRP A 89 -8.04 -2.18 6.73
N ARG A 90 -6.79 -2.15 7.20
CA ARG A 90 -6.45 -1.44 8.43
C ARG A 90 -6.21 0.04 8.16
N GLU A 91 -6.82 0.86 8.99
CA GLU A 91 -6.62 2.30 9.07
C GLU A 91 -6.19 2.60 10.51
N GLY A 92 -4.90 2.87 10.70
CA GLY A 92 -4.31 3.01 12.04
C GLY A 92 -4.56 1.78 12.92
N ASN A 93 -5.38 1.97 13.96
CA ASN A 93 -5.72 0.94 14.95
C ASN A 93 -7.05 0.21 14.66
N SER A 94 -7.79 0.62 13.62
CA SER A 94 -9.14 0.10 13.30
C SER A 94 -9.15 -0.63 11.96
N VAL A 95 -10.09 -1.57 11.79
CA VAL A 95 -10.33 -2.25 10.51
C VAL A 95 -11.55 -1.63 9.85
N ARG A 96 -11.37 -1.04 8.67
CA ARG A 96 -12.45 -0.52 7.85
C ARG A 96 -12.94 -1.60 6.90
N ASN A 97 -14.26 -1.76 6.81
CA ASN A 97 -14.92 -2.70 5.90
C ASN A 97 -15.82 -1.90 4.96
N VAL A 98 -15.69 -2.12 3.66
CA VAL A 98 -16.41 -1.37 2.63
C VAL A 98 -17.10 -2.34 1.68
N HIS A 99 -18.36 -2.05 1.38
CA HIS A 99 -19.15 -2.79 0.40
C HIS A 99 -18.90 -2.22 -1.00
N LEU A 100 -18.45 -3.07 -1.92
CA LEU A 100 -18.07 -2.67 -3.27
C LEU A 100 -19.19 -2.91 -4.29
N GLY A 101 -20.12 -3.82 -3.96
CA GLY A 101 -21.29 -4.15 -4.77
C GLY A 101 -21.50 -5.67 -4.91
N SER A 102 -22.48 -6.06 -5.72
CA SER A 102 -22.79 -7.47 -5.97
C SER A 102 -21.79 -8.11 -6.93
N VAL A 103 -21.36 -9.35 -6.65
CA VAL A 103 -20.42 -10.11 -7.51
C VAL A 103 -20.98 -10.32 -8.92
N LYS A 104 -22.31 -10.35 -9.06
CA LYS A 104 -22.97 -10.49 -10.37
C LYS A 104 -22.77 -9.30 -11.31
N ASN A 105 -22.48 -8.13 -10.75
CA ASN A 105 -22.39 -6.88 -11.52
C ASN A 105 -20.96 -6.35 -11.64
N ILE A 106 -20.03 -6.83 -10.82
CA ILE A 106 -18.68 -6.27 -10.70
C ILE A 106 -17.68 -7.41 -10.59
N ASP A 107 -16.67 -7.39 -11.45
CA ASP A 107 -15.55 -8.33 -11.41
C ASP A 107 -14.60 -8.08 -10.22
N ALA A 108 -13.83 -9.10 -9.83
CA ALA A 108 -12.82 -9.01 -8.78
C ALA A 108 -11.79 -7.89 -9.02
N GLU A 109 -11.35 -7.68 -10.25
CA GLU A 109 -10.39 -6.61 -10.58
C GLU A 109 -11.00 -5.22 -10.40
N THR A 110 -12.23 -5.03 -10.90
CA THR A 110 -12.97 -3.77 -10.74
C THR A 110 -13.30 -3.50 -9.27
N ALA A 111 -13.65 -4.53 -8.50
CA ALA A 111 -13.84 -4.44 -7.05
C ALA A 111 -12.55 -4.01 -6.36
N ARG A 112 -11.40 -4.57 -6.75
CA ARG A 112 -10.09 -4.22 -6.20
C ARG A 112 -9.67 -2.79 -6.54
N GLN A 113 -9.93 -2.32 -7.77
CA GLN A 113 -9.69 -0.93 -8.16
C GLN A 113 -10.56 0.05 -7.36
N LYS A 114 -11.86 -0.24 -7.20
CA LYS A 114 -12.76 0.55 -6.34
C LYS A 114 -12.28 0.59 -4.90
N ALA A 115 -11.88 -0.56 -4.34
CA ALA A 115 -11.35 -0.63 -2.99
C ALA A 115 -10.07 0.21 -2.81
N ARG A 116 -9.16 0.17 -3.79
CA ARG A 116 -7.94 1.01 -3.79
C ARG A 116 -8.28 2.50 -3.81
N LYS A 117 -9.25 2.91 -4.63
CA LYS A 117 -9.70 4.31 -4.70
C LYS A 117 -10.27 4.79 -3.37
N ILE A 118 -11.22 4.04 -2.80
CA ILE A 118 -11.84 4.38 -1.51
C ILE A 118 -10.79 4.39 -0.38
N LYS A 119 -9.85 3.44 -0.41
CA LYS A 119 -8.74 3.41 0.55
C LYS A 119 -7.82 4.62 0.39
N ALA A 120 -7.53 5.07 -0.83
CA ALA A 120 -6.74 6.27 -1.08
C ALA A 120 -7.42 7.54 -0.55
N GLU A 121 -8.73 7.65 -0.76
CA GLU A 121 -9.55 8.73 -0.21
C GLU A 121 -9.56 8.69 1.33
N SER A 122 -9.75 7.50 1.92
CA SER A 122 -9.74 7.32 3.38
C SER A 122 -8.38 7.62 4.02
N LEU A 123 -7.28 7.35 3.31
CA LEU A 123 -5.92 7.66 3.76
C LEU A 123 -5.49 9.10 3.47
N GLY A 124 -6.33 9.91 2.82
CA GLY A 124 -5.97 11.28 2.43
C GLY A 124 -4.87 11.36 1.35
N LEU A 125 -4.60 10.25 0.64
CA LEU A 125 -3.59 10.17 -0.42
C LEU A 125 -4.09 10.80 -1.73
N THR A 126 -5.39 11.12 -1.83
CA THR A 126 -6.01 11.87 -2.91
C THR A 126 -6.06 13.36 -2.55
N GLY A 127 -4.90 14.01 -2.38
CA GLY A 127 -4.88 15.35 -1.80
C GLY A 127 -3.52 16.05 -1.83
N SER A 128 -2.76 15.93 -2.91
CA SER A 128 -1.78 16.96 -3.26
C SER A 128 -2.41 17.88 -4.31
N SER A 129 -3.35 18.73 -3.88
CA SER A 129 -3.67 20.02 -4.52
C SER A 129 -4.65 20.86 -3.67
N ALA A 130 -4.17 22.02 -3.22
CA ALA A 130 -4.87 23.25 -2.76
C ALA A 130 -5.52 23.24 -1.34
N GLY A 131 -5.25 24.20 -0.44
CA GLY A 131 -4.66 25.53 -0.64
C GLY A 131 -3.98 26.11 0.61
N ALA A 132 -2.98 26.95 0.33
CA ALA A 132 -2.51 27.98 1.22
C ALA A 132 -3.64 29.01 1.42
N GLU A 133 -3.94 29.33 2.68
CA GLU A 133 -4.66 30.55 3.04
C GLU A 133 -3.65 31.71 3.14
N PRO A 134 -3.85 32.84 2.44
CA PRO A 134 -3.30 34.12 2.85
C PRO A 134 -4.26 34.79 3.85
N GLY A 135 -3.75 35.10 5.04
CA GLY A 135 -4.35 36.02 6.00
C GLY A 135 -3.56 37.32 6.06
#